data_AF-A0A811QGP6-F1
#
_entry.id   AF-A0A811QGP6-F1
#
_cell.length_a   1.000
_cell.length_b   1.000
_cell.length_c   1.000
_cell.angle_alpha   90.00
_cell.angle_beta   90.00
_cell.angle_gamma   90.00
#
_symmetry.space_group_name_H-M   'P 1'
#
loop_
_entity.id
_entity.type
_entity.pdbx_description
1 polymer ?
#
loop_
_entity_poly.entity_id
_entity_poly.type
_entity_poly.pdbx_seq_one_letter_code
_entity_poly.pdbx_strand_id
1 'polypeptide(L)'
;MEAGIETIEIVYDVVAGNYGEFIEVLRTVLAEYEPAGDRRSVVDYNHAPHPVLPRQRSPHRPARWIHIALLVRDEGHVTTLAVRDDNVYLIGFRNRRGQWYEFGFSGGRSARVLPAEWSSTFLECDVGYGGIIGGAMNLVGLGLGRWFARDAVRRLSAYEQTPGGGVDERTRRHLARLIVMVCEAARMIPHCETVLDGWDRTGAIAERHVHLLWNWKHMSHAVLRALGLGPVEHVRELDPPWPQELLAPQIDVRNVGQALHIVQLLLNWPGRGH
;
A
#
# COMPACT_ATOMS: atom_id res chain seq x y z
N MET A 1 26.09 -8.48 14.79
CA MET A 1 25.82 -7.26 14.00
C MET A 1 24.38 -7.33 13.58
N GLU A 2 23.49 -6.53 14.15
CA GLU A 2 22.16 -6.35 13.55
C GLU A 2 22.39 -5.77 12.15
N ALA A 3 21.88 -6.46 11.13
CA ALA A 3 21.86 -5.92 9.79
C ALA A 3 21.14 -4.57 9.85
N GLY A 4 21.78 -3.50 9.36
CA GLY A 4 21.18 -2.17 9.34
C GLY A 4 19.83 -2.22 8.62
N ILE A 5 18.87 -1.43 9.09
CA ILE A 5 17.55 -1.33 8.47
C ILE A 5 17.72 -0.72 7.08
N GLU A 6 17.55 -1.52 6.04
CA GLU A 6 17.60 -1.00 4.68
C GLU A 6 16.40 -0.09 4.43
N THR A 7 16.69 1.11 3.93
CA THR A 7 15.68 2.12 3.64
C THR A 7 15.98 2.73 2.28
N ILE A 8 14.98 2.75 1.39
CA ILE A 8 15.04 3.47 0.12
C ILE A 8 14.17 4.72 0.23
N GLU A 9 14.69 5.86 -0.20
CA GLU A 9 13.95 7.12 -0.21
C GLU A 9 13.44 7.45 -1.62
N ILE A 10 12.15 7.77 -1.70
CA ILE A 10 11.49 8.34 -2.87
C ILE A 10 11.00 9.72 -2.47
N VAL A 11 11.34 10.74 -3.27
CA VAL A 11 10.90 12.11 -3.03
C VAL A 11 9.88 12.50 -4.11
N TYR A 12 8.71 12.95 -3.69
CA TYR A 12 7.65 13.39 -4.59
C TYR A 12 7.13 14.76 -4.20
N ASP A 13 7.19 15.70 -5.13
CA ASP A 13 6.56 17.02 -5.01
C ASP A 13 5.10 16.92 -5.42
N VAL A 14 4.18 17.01 -4.47
CA VAL A 14 2.74 16.84 -4.70
C VAL A 14 2.18 17.97 -5.58
N VAL A 15 2.81 19.14 -5.60
CA VAL A 15 2.32 20.30 -6.34
C VAL A 15 2.87 20.33 -7.76
N ALA A 16 4.17 20.07 -7.94
CA ALA A 16 4.85 20.20 -9.23
C ALA A 16 5.13 18.87 -9.93
N GLY A 17 5.11 17.74 -9.19
CA GLY A 17 5.47 16.43 -9.72
C GLY A 17 4.40 15.81 -10.62
N ASN A 18 4.84 14.89 -11.48
CA ASN A 18 3.97 14.04 -12.26
C ASN A 18 3.54 12.82 -11.42
N TYR A 19 2.25 12.69 -11.16
CA TYR A 19 1.72 11.61 -10.34
C TYR A 19 1.93 10.22 -10.96
N GLY A 20 1.75 10.10 -12.28
CA GLY A 20 1.96 8.83 -12.98
C GLY A 20 3.42 8.39 -12.91
N GLU A 21 4.35 9.30 -13.17
CA GLU A 21 5.79 9.04 -13.04
C GLU A 21 6.18 8.63 -11.62
N PHE A 22 5.61 9.30 -10.61
CA PHE A 22 5.82 8.91 -9.20
C PHE A 22 5.38 7.47 -8.91
N ILE A 23 4.21 7.05 -9.38
CA ILE A 23 3.72 5.69 -9.17
C ILE A 23 4.59 4.66 -9.93
N GLU A 24 5.06 4.98 -11.13
CA GLU A 24 5.98 4.11 -11.88
C GLU A 24 7.35 3.97 -11.20
N VAL A 25 7.90 5.06 -10.65
CA VAL A 25 9.12 5.01 -9.83
C VAL A 25 8.91 4.14 -8.60
N LEU A 26 7.78 4.29 -7.89
CA LEU A 26 7.45 3.48 -6.74
C LEU A 26 7.35 1.98 -7.10
N ARG A 27 6.66 1.64 -8.20
CA ARG A 27 6.55 0.26 -8.69
C ARG A 27 7.91 -0.33 -9.06
N THR A 28 8.77 0.45 -9.71
CA THR A 28 10.14 0.05 -10.07
C THR A 28 10.96 -0.25 -8.82
N VAL A 29 10.98 0.67 -7.86
CA VAL A 29 11.69 0.48 -6.58
C VAL A 29 11.20 -0.76 -5.83
N LEU A 30 9.88 -1.00 -5.81
CA LEU A 30 9.28 -2.17 -5.18
C LEU A 30 9.67 -3.49 -5.89
N ALA A 31 9.89 -3.47 -7.20
CA ALA A 31 10.34 -4.62 -7.98
C ALA A 31 11.85 -4.90 -7.86
N GLU A 32 12.65 -3.87 -7.58
CA GLU A 32 14.11 -3.94 -7.50
C GLU A 32 14.61 -4.27 -6.07
N TYR A 33 14.21 -5.41 -5.52
CA TYR A 33 14.64 -5.89 -4.19
C TYR A 33 15.81 -6.87 -4.25
N GLU A 34 16.57 -7.00 -3.16
CA GLU A 34 17.63 -8.02 -3.04
C GLU A 34 17.13 -9.29 -2.34
N PRO A 35 17.71 -10.47 -2.65
CA PRO A 35 18.71 -10.68 -3.70
C PRO A 35 18.09 -10.60 -5.11
N ALA A 36 18.82 -10.04 -6.08
CA ALA A 36 18.32 -9.86 -7.45
C ALA A 36 17.83 -11.16 -8.13
N GLY A 37 18.38 -12.31 -7.75
CA GLY A 37 17.95 -13.63 -8.25
C GLY A 37 16.55 -14.07 -7.80
N ASP A 38 16.00 -13.45 -6.75
CA ASP A 38 14.65 -13.74 -6.24
C ASP A 38 13.57 -12.86 -6.91
N ARG A 39 13.98 -11.90 -7.74
CA ARG A 39 13.06 -11.02 -8.48
C ARG A 39 12.27 -11.83 -9.49
N ARG A 40 10.95 -11.64 -9.51
CA ARG A 40 10.04 -12.34 -10.43
C ARG A 40 9.05 -11.35 -11.03
N SER A 41 8.60 -11.65 -12.24
CA SER A 41 7.53 -10.90 -12.90
C SER A 41 6.68 -11.86 -13.74
N VAL A 42 5.39 -11.61 -13.79
CA VAL A 42 4.46 -12.26 -14.71
C VAL A 42 4.23 -11.31 -15.88
N VAL A 43 4.05 -11.82 -17.10
CA VAL A 43 3.67 -10.99 -18.24
C VAL A 43 2.21 -11.21 -18.59
N ASP A 44 1.51 -10.13 -18.94
CA ASP A 44 0.15 -10.23 -19.48
C ASP A 44 0.16 -10.49 -21.00
N TYR A 45 -1.04 -10.54 -21.60
CA TYR A 45 -1.20 -10.78 -23.04
C TYR A 45 -0.61 -9.68 -23.93
N ASN A 46 -0.40 -8.47 -23.39
CA ASN A 46 0.25 -7.36 -24.08
C ASN A 46 1.76 -7.32 -23.82
N HIS A 47 2.32 -8.37 -23.21
CA HIS A 47 3.71 -8.45 -22.77
C HIS A 47 4.11 -7.38 -21.73
N ALA A 48 3.15 -6.76 -21.05
CA ALA A 48 3.46 -5.84 -19.97
C ALA A 48 3.84 -6.63 -18.70
N PRO A 49 4.94 -6.25 -18.02
CA PRO A 49 5.38 -6.94 -16.81
C PRO A 49 4.53 -6.53 -15.60
N HIS A 50 4.22 -7.54 -14.77
CA HIS A 50 3.55 -7.45 -13.48
C HIS A 50 4.51 -7.99 -12.42
N PRO A 51 5.29 -7.11 -11.75
CA PRO A 51 6.27 -7.54 -10.76
C PRO A 51 5.64 -8.29 -9.59
N VAL A 52 6.33 -9.31 -9.12
CA VAL A 52 6.01 -10.03 -7.90
C VAL A 52 6.83 -9.42 -6.77
N LEU A 53 6.15 -8.97 -5.71
CA LEU A 53 6.81 -8.39 -4.53
C LEU A 53 7.73 -9.41 -3.83
N PRO A 54 8.69 -8.96 -3.01
CA PRO A 54 9.48 -9.88 -2.21
C PRO A 54 8.57 -10.69 -1.29
N ARG A 55 9.06 -11.87 -0.87
CA ARG A 55 8.27 -12.77 -0.03
C ARG A 55 7.85 -12.05 1.25
N GLN A 56 6.54 -12.02 1.50
CA GLN A 56 6.02 -11.31 2.66
C GLN A 56 6.52 -11.93 3.97
N ARG A 57 6.97 -11.07 4.88
CA ARG A 57 7.54 -11.44 6.19
C ARG A 57 6.59 -11.24 7.37
N SER A 58 5.42 -10.66 7.13
CA SER A 58 4.39 -10.42 8.14
C SER A 58 4.09 -11.68 8.98
N PRO A 59 3.97 -11.59 10.32
CA PRO A 59 3.92 -10.36 11.13
C PRO A 59 5.29 -9.72 11.43
N HIS A 60 6.40 -10.31 11.00
CA HIS A 60 7.72 -9.73 11.17
C HIS A 60 7.94 -8.51 10.28
N ARG A 61 8.99 -7.75 10.59
CA ARG A 61 9.42 -6.58 9.81
C ARG A 61 9.81 -6.97 8.37
N PRO A 62 9.56 -6.09 7.39
CA PRO A 62 10.07 -6.29 6.04
C PRO A 62 11.61 -6.30 6.04
N ALA A 63 12.22 -6.79 4.95
CA ALA A 63 13.67 -6.67 4.78
C ALA A 63 14.09 -5.21 4.55
N ARG A 64 13.21 -4.44 3.89
CA ARG A 64 13.48 -3.08 3.46
C ARG A 64 12.25 -2.20 3.62
N TRP A 65 12.48 -0.94 3.96
CA TRP A 65 11.44 0.09 4.04
C TRP A 65 11.52 1.04 2.85
N ILE A 66 10.36 1.42 2.33
CA ILE A 66 10.24 2.49 1.33
C ILE A 66 9.76 3.75 2.05
N HIS A 67 10.65 4.74 2.13
CA HIS A 67 10.37 6.07 2.65
C HIS A 67 9.92 6.97 1.52
N ILE A 68 8.66 7.37 1.54
CA ILE A 68 8.10 8.27 0.52
C ILE A 68 7.96 9.66 1.13
N ALA A 69 8.92 10.54 0.85
CA ALA A 69 8.88 11.94 1.25
C ALA A 69 7.95 12.72 0.31
N LEU A 70 6.77 13.05 0.82
CA LEU A 70 5.79 13.87 0.12
C LEU A 70 6.01 15.34 0.48
N LEU A 71 6.23 16.16 -0.55
CA LEU A 71 6.56 17.59 -0.42
C LEU A 71 5.42 18.46 -0.94
N VAL A 72 5.17 19.55 -0.23
CA VAL A 72 4.49 20.74 -0.75
C VAL A 72 5.54 21.85 -0.67
N ARG A 73 6.43 21.84 -1.67
CA ARG A 73 7.72 22.53 -1.63
C ARG A 73 7.57 24.04 -1.55
N ASP A 74 6.58 24.59 -2.24
CA ASP A 74 6.20 26.00 -2.23
C ASP A 74 5.82 26.51 -0.84
N GLU A 75 5.50 25.62 0.10
CA GLU A 75 5.12 25.95 1.48
C GLU A 75 6.07 25.41 2.55
N GLY A 76 7.12 24.70 2.14
CA GLY A 76 8.05 24.06 3.08
C GLY A 76 7.40 22.96 3.95
N HIS A 77 6.32 22.33 3.48
CA HIS A 77 5.73 21.18 4.16
C HIS A 77 6.28 19.87 3.61
N VAL A 78 6.62 18.96 4.53
CA VAL A 78 7.07 17.59 4.24
C VAL A 78 6.48 16.63 5.26
N THR A 79 6.09 15.45 4.78
CA THR A 79 5.83 14.25 5.58
C THR A 79 6.47 13.07 4.89
N THR A 80 7.02 12.11 5.63
CA THR A 80 7.58 10.87 5.07
C THR A 80 6.69 9.70 5.43
N LEU A 81 6.16 8.98 4.44
CA LEU A 81 5.43 7.73 4.67
C LEU A 81 6.41 6.56 4.82
N ALA A 82 6.19 5.68 5.80
CA ALA A 82 6.90 4.41 5.92
C ALA A 82 6.05 3.27 5.38
N VAL A 83 6.44 2.77 4.21
CA VAL A 83 5.74 1.72 3.47
C VAL A 83 6.60 0.45 3.45
N ARG A 84 5.99 -0.71 3.72
CA ARG A 84 6.67 -2.01 3.60
C ARG A 84 6.94 -2.34 2.14
N ASP A 85 8.11 -2.88 1.81
CA ASP A 85 8.41 -3.33 0.45
C ASP A 85 7.65 -4.61 0.06
N ASP A 86 7.37 -5.48 1.03
CA ASP A 86 6.87 -6.83 0.81
C ASP A 86 5.34 -6.96 0.64
N ASN A 87 4.60 -5.91 0.98
CA ASN A 87 3.15 -5.84 0.76
C ASN A 87 2.62 -4.42 0.47
N VAL A 88 3.49 -3.42 0.40
CA VAL A 88 3.14 -2.01 0.16
C VAL A 88 2.23 -1.42 1.24
N TYR A 89 2.19 -1.96 2.46
CA TYR A 89 1.34 -1.41 3.53
C TYR A 89 1.98 -0.16 4.14
N LEU A 90 1.20 0.90 4.28
CA LEU A 90 1.57 2.06 5.10
C LEU A 90 1.51 1.67 6.57
N ILE A 91 2.64 1.78 7.28
CA ILE A 91 2.73 1.44 8.69
C ILE A 91 2.72 2.70 9.56
N GLY A 92 3.21 3.81 9.03
CA GLY A 92 3.30 5.05 9.77
C GLY A 92 3.82 6.20 8.92
N PHE A 93 4.03 7.35 9.56
CA PHE A 93 4.61 8.52 8.92
C PHE A 93 5.50 9.31 9.87
N ARG A 94 6.38 10.13 9.28
CA ARG A 94 7.24 11.07 9.98
C ARG A 94 6.81 12.50 9.67
N ASN A 95 6.56 13.31 10.70
CA ASN A 95 6.25 14.73 10.52
C ASN A 95 7.52 15.54 10.16
N ARG A 96 7.39 16.85 9.92
CA ARG A 96 8.53 17.71 9.56
C ARG A 96 9.58 17.89 10.65
N ARG A 97 9.23 17.57 11.91
CA ARG A 97 10.14 17.63 13.06
C ARG A 97 10.91 16.33 13.26
N GLY A 98 10.73 15.35 12.37
CA GLY A 98 11.39 14.06 12.45
C GLY A 98 10.72 13.06 13.39
N GLN A 99 9.55 13.38 13.96
CA GLN A 99 8.83 12.49 14.87
C GLN A 99 8.04 11.45 14.09
N TRP A 100 8.22 10.18 14.46
CA TRP A 100 7.52 9.05 13.84
C TRP A 100 6.23 8.72 14.56
N TYR A 101 5.20 8.45 13.78
CA TYR A 101 3.90 7.97 14.22
C TYR A 101 3.55 6.68 13.49
N GLU A 102 2.98 5.73 14.20
CA GLU A 102 2.73 4.37 13.72
C GLU A 102 1.30 3.92 14.04
N PHE A 103 0.67 3.17 13.15
CA PHE A 103 -0.63 2.54 13.44
C PHE A 103 -0.48 1.50 14.56
N GLY A 104 -1.45 1.48 15.46
CA GLY A 104 -1.48 0.58 16.61
C GLY A 104 -1.94 1.29 17.88
N PHE A 105 -1.86 0.56 18.98
CA PHE A 105 -2.36 0.96 20.28
C PHE A 105 -1.33 0.74 21.38
N SER A 106 -1.20 1.72 22.26
CA SER A 106 -0.35 1.68 23.44
C SER A 106 -0.85 0.66 24.47
N GLY A 107 -0.04 0.45 25.52
CA GLY A 107 -0.38 -0.44 26.64
C GLY A 107 -0.24 -1.93 26.31
N GLY A 108 0.64 -2.29 25.37
CA GLY A 108 0.89 -3.69 24.98
C GLY A 108 -0.16 -4.28 24.05
N ARG A 109 -1.11 -3.47 23.54
CA ARG A 109 -2.18 -3.92 22.62
C ARG A 109 -1.71 -4.11 21.18
N SER A 110 -0.61 -3.46 20.79
CA SER A 110 0.01 -3.63 19.47
C SER A 110 1.51 -3.83 19.59
N ALA A 111 2.06 -4.68 18.72
CA ALA A 111 3.49 -4.81 18.55
C ALA A 111 4.01 -3.72 17.60
N ARG A 112 5.19 -3.16 17.90
CA ARG A 112 5.83 -2.18 17.01
C ARG A 112 6.40 -2.88 15.78
N VAL A 113 5.92 -2.48 14.62
CA VAL A 113 6.43 -2.89 13.32
C VAL A 113 7.53 -1.95 12.87
N LEU A 114 7.41 -0.62 13.09
CA LEU A 114 8.51 0.30 12.77
C LEU A 114 9.75 0.00 13.63
N PRO A 115 10.96 0.25 13.09
CA PRO A 115 12.22 0.17 13.82
C PRO A 115 12.23 0.85 15.19
N ALA A 116 12.91 0.24 16.15
CA ALA A 116 12.96 0.75 17.53
C ALA A 116 13.73 2.08 17.59
N GLU A 117 14.76 2.19 16.77
CA GLU A 117 15.63 3.34 16.55
C GLU A 117 14.85 4.57 16.09
N TRP A 118 13.69 4.37 15.44
CA TRP A 118 12.85 5.46 14.97
C TRP A 118 11.96 6.04 16.08
N SER A 119 11.88 5.39 17.24
CA SER A 119 11.17 5.88 18.43
C SER A 119 9.72 6.33 18.12
N SER A 120 8.97 5.49 17.42
CA SER A 120 7.61 5.81 16.98
C SER A 120 6.61 6.00 18.14
N THR A 121 5.58 6.83 17.92
CA THR A 121 4.42 6.94 18.80
C THR A 121 3.21 6.28 18.15
N PHE A 122 2.44 5.48 18.90
CA PHE A 122 1.23 4.89 18.35
C PHE A 122 0.13 5.93 18.15
N LEU A 123 -0.56 5.84 17.02
CA LEU A 123 -1.67 6.74 16.66
C LEU A 123 -2.96 6.44 17.46
N GLU A 124 -2.99 5.35 18.24
CA GLU A 124 -4.20 4.79 18.86
C GLU A 124 -5.30 4.52 17.82
N CYS A 125 -4.87 3.97 16.68
CA CYS A 125 -5.70 3.68 15.52
C CYS A 125 -5.12 2.48 14.77
N ASP A 126 -5.98 1.54 14.40
CA ASP A 126 -5.59 0.36 13.62
C ASP A 126 -5.28 0.74 12.15
N VAL A 127 -4.44 -0.06 11.49
CA VAL A 127 -4.01 0.13 10.09
C VAL A 127 -5.11 -0.23 9.08
N GLY A 128 -6.11 -1.02 9.48
CA GLY A 128 -7.24 -1.37 8.62
C GLY A 128 -8.21 -0.20 8.39
N TYR A 129 -8.90 -0.17 7.25
CA TYR A 129 -9.91 0.85 6.96
C TYR A 129 -11.03 0.93 8.00
N GLY A 130 -11.31 -0.17 8.72
CA GLY A 130 -12.20 -0.18 9.89
C GLY A 130 -11.75 0.79 10.98
N GLY A 131 -10.46 0.75 11.35
CA GLY A 131 -9.89 1.65 12.36
C GLY A 131 -9.62 3.06 11.86
N ILE A 132 -9.30 3.22 10.57
CA ILE A 132 -8.98 4.53 9.99
C ILE A 132 -10.26 5.35 9.74
N ILE A 133 -11.22 4.79 9.00
CA ILE A 133 -12.38 5.55 8.49
C ILE A 133 -13.72 4.87 8.79
N GLY A 134 -13.75 3.88 9.69
CA GLY A 134 -14.98 3.17 10.07
C GLY A 134 -15.44 2.10 9.08
N GLY A 135 -14.59 1.73 8.11
CA GLY A 135 -14.87 0.69 7.13
C GLY A 135 -14.43 1.08 5.72
N ALA A 136 -14.05 0.09 4.91
CA ALA A 136 -13.54 0.33 3.55
C ALA A 136 -14.59 0.97 2.62
N MET A 137 -15.88 0.74 2.85
CA MET A 137 -16.95 1.39 2.07
C MET A 137 -17.00 2.92 2.28
N ASN A 138 -16.46 3.44 3.38
CA ASN A 138 -16.36 4.89 3.60
C ASN A 138 -15.24 5.54 2.77
N LEU A 139 -14.49 4.75 1.99
CA LEU A 139 -13.60 5.27 0.93
C LEU A 139 -14.38 5.69 -0.32
N VAL A 140 -15.58 5.15 -0.53
CA VAL A 140 -16.40 5.48 -1.70
C VAL A 140 -16.77 6.97 -1.64
N GLY A 141 -16.51 7.69 -2.73
CA GLY A 141 -16.77 9.13 -2.79
C GLY A 141 -15.79 9.99 -1.98
N LEU A 142 -14.79 9.40 -1.31
CA LEU A 142 -13.73 10.16 -0.65
C LEU A 142 -12.92 10.89 -1.72
N GLY A 143 -12.88 12.22 -1.65
CA GLY A 143 -12.14 13.01 -2.64
C GLY A 143 -10.64 12.70 -2.65
N LEU A 144 -10.12 12.42 -3.84
CA LEU A 144 -8.73 12.12 -4.16
C LEU A 144 -8.21 13.14 -5.18
N GLY A 145 -6.89 13.26 -5.29
CA GLY A 145 -6.23 14.19 -6.23
C GLY A 145 -5.33 15.21 -5.53
N ARG A 146 -4.73 16.09 -6.33
CA ARG A 146 -3.67 17.01 -5.93
C ARG A 146 -4.03 17.86 -4.72
N TRP A 147 -5.23 18.44 -4.70
CA TRP A 147 -5.68 19.28 -3.58
C TRP A 147 -5.72 18.50 -2.26
N PHE A 148 -6.29 17.29 -2.29
CA PHE A 148 -6.41 16.45 -1.10
C PHE A 148 -5.06 15.90 -0.64
N ALA A 149 -4.18 15.56 -1.58
CA ALA A 149 -2.80 15.16 -1.28
C ALA A 149 -2.03 16.31 -0.61
N ARG A 150 -2.14 17.53 -1.15
CA ARG A 150 -1.54 18.75 -0.56
C ARG A 150 -2.05 19.00 0.86
N ASP A 151 -3.36 18.95 1.09
CA ASP A 151 -3.94 19.14 2.43
C ASP A 151 -3.50 18.04 3.41
N ALA A 152 -3.41 16.79 2.94
CA ALA A 152 -2.88 15.69 3.74
C ALA A 152 -1.41 15.90 4.13
N VAL A 153 -0.55 16.32 3.19
CA VAL A 153 0.86 16.62 3.50
C VAL A 153 0.98 17.74 4.50
N ARG A 154 0.25 18.85 4.34
CA ARG A 154 0.21 19.95 5.32
C ARG A 154 -0.16 19.45 6.71
N ARG A 155 -1.24 18.65 6.81
CA ARG A 155 -1.74 18.10 8.07
C ARG A 155 -0.72 17.20 8.75
N LEU A 156 -0.18 16.21 8.04
CA LEU A 156 0.78 15.26 8.59
C LEU A 156 2.14 15.91 8.89
N SER A 157 2.54 16.89 8.08
CA SER A 157 3.78 17.66 8.27
C SER A 157 3.77 18.41 9.60
N ALA A 158 2.64 19.01 9.97
CA ALA A 158 2.46 19.74 11.22
C ALA A 158 1.86 18.88 12.35
N TYR A 159 1.70 17.58 12.14
CA TYR A 159 1.02 16.72 13.10
C TYR A 159 1.81 16.62 14.40
N GLU A 160 1.10 16.79 15.51
CA GLU A 160 1.57 16.55 16.86
C GLU A 160 0.46 15.81 17.59
N GLN A 161 0.84 14.82 18.39
CA GLN A 161 -0.08 14.04 19.20
C GLN A 161 0.11 14.42 20.65
N THR A 162 -0.98 14.72 21.35
CA THR A 162 -0.94 14.91 22.80
C THR A 162 -0.58 13.59 23.48
N PRO A 163 0.18 13.60 24.58
CA PRO A 163 0.48 12.38 25.33
C PRO A 163 -0.81 11.65 25.74
N GLY A 164 -0.93 10.37 25.35
CA GLY A 164 -2.13 9.56 25.61
C GLY A 164 -3.35 9.91 24.75
N GLY A 165 -3.25 10.91 23.88
CA GLY A 165 -4.27 11.22 22.88
C GLY A 165 -4.15 10.31 21.65
N GLY A 166 -5.27 10.08 20.98
CA GLY A 166 -5.32 9.38 19.69
C GLY A 166 -5.37 10.35 18.51
N VAL A 167 -5.13 9.80 17.33
CA VAL A 167 -5.28 10.53 16.07
C VAL A 167 -6.73 10.98 15.86
N ASP A 168 -6.93 12.24 15.45
CA ASP A 168 -8.25 12.78 15.17
C ASP A 168 -8.82 12.27 13.82
N GLU A 169 -10.15 12.38 13.65
CA GLU A 169 -10.86 11.90 12.48
C GLU A 169 -10.40 12.56 11.16
N ARG A 170 -10.01 13.84 11.19
CA ARG A 170 -9.52 14.53 9.98
C ARG A 170 -8.19 13.92 9.55
N THR A 171 -7.26 13.73 10.49
CA THR A 171 -5.97 13.11 10.23
C THR A 171 -6.13 11.67 9.73
N ARG A 172 -7.03 10.87 10.32
CA ARG A 172 -7.33 9.52 9.81
C ARG A 172 -7.86 9.54 8.37
N ARG A 173 -8.76 10.47 8.05
CA ARG A 173 -9.24 10.65 6.67
C ARG A 173 -8.13 11.08 5.70
N HIS A 174 -7.13 11.83 6.13
CA HIS A 174 -5.96 12.14 5.30
C HIS A 174 -5.08 10.91 5.07
N LEU A 175 -4.85 10.10 6.10
CA LEU A 175 -4.13 8.83 5.98
C LEU A 175 -4.83 7.88 5.00
N ALA A 176 -6.16 7.72 5.11
CA ALA A 176 -6.95 6.91 4.16
C ALA A 176 -6.74 7.34 2.71
N ARG A 177 -6.77 8.65 2.44
CA ARG A 177 -6.52 9.19 1.09
C ARG A 177 -5.12 8.86 0.59
N LEU A 178 -4.10 9.05 1.42
CA LEU A 178 -2.72 8.74 1.04
C LEU A 178 -2.51 7.25 0.81
N ILE A 179 -3.15 6.38 1.59
CA ILE A 179 -3.10 4.92 1.35
C ILE A 179 -3.67 4.62 -0.05
N VAL A 180 -4.83 5.18 -0.42
CA VAL A 180 -5.41 4.97 -1.75
C VAL A 180 -4.52 5.54 -2.85
N MET A 181 -4.08 6.79 -2.72
CA MET A 181 -3.29 7.49 -3.75
C MET A 181 -1.85 6.97 -3.88
N VAL A 182 -1.32 6.23 -2.92
CA VAL A 182 0.07 5.73 -2.96
C VAL A 182 0.08 4.21 -3.01
N CYS A 183 -0.44 3.56 -1.97
CA CYS A 183 -0.31 2.11 -1.80
C CYS A 183 -1.26 1.36 -2.75
N GLU A 184 -2.54 1.73 -2.78
CA GLU A 184 -3.52 1.04 -3.62
C GLU A 184 -3.30 1.33 -5.11
N ALA A 185 -2.93 2.57 -5.45
CA ALA A 185 -2.52 2.95 -6.79
C ALA A 185 -1.27 2.17 -7.27
N ALA A 186 -0.26 1.98 -6.41
CA ALA A 186 0.89 1.16 -6.77
C ALA A 186 0.49 -0.30 -7.04
N ARG A 187 -0.39 -0.87 -6.21
CA ARG A 187 -0.84 -2.28 -6.31
C ARG A 187 -1.76 -2.54 -7.50
N MET A 188 -2.66 -1.60 -7.82
CA MET A 188 -3.81 -1.86 -8.70
C MET A 188 -3.99 -0.78 -9.78
N ILE A 189 -4.14 -1.23 -11.01
CA ILE A 189 -4.32 -0.38 -12.20
C ILE A 189 -5.56 0.51 -12.08
N PRO A 190 -6.78 0.00 -11.74
CA PRO A 190 -7.97 0.85 -11.67
C PRO A 190 -7.89 1.97 -10.62
N HIS A 191 -7.18 1.73 -9.52
CA HIS A 191 -6.96 2.74 -8.49
C HIS A 191 -6.00 3.82 -8.99
N CYS A 192 -4.93 3.42 -9.66
CA CYS A 192 -3.97 4.34 -10.29
C CYS A 192 -4.65 5.22 -11.33
N GLU A 193 -5.41 4.63 -12.25
CA GLU A 193 -6.15 5.35 -13.30
C GLU A 193 -7.15 6.34 -12.70
N THR A 194 -7.94 5.91 -11.71
CA THR A 194 -8.91 6.79 -11.03
C THR A 194 -8.25 8.02 -10.40
N VAL A 195 -7.08 7.85 -9.78
CA VAL A 195 -6.36 8.98 -9.17
C VAL A 195 -5.68 9.84 -10.24
N LEU A 196 -5.12 9.23 -11.28
CA LEU A 196 -4.43 9.92 -12.38
C LEU A 196 -5.42 10.80 -13.16
N ASP A 197 -6.56 10.25 -13.58
CA ASP A 197 -7.61 10.97 -14.32
C ASP A 197 -8.23 12.10 -13.48
N GLY A 198 -8.29 11.89 -12.16
CA GLY A 198 -8.83 12.82 -11.18
C GLY A 198 -7.81 13.80 -10.60
N TRP A 199 -6.52 13.70 -10.96
CA TRP A 199 -5.43 14.35 -10.20
C TRP A 199 -5.60 15.86 -10.09
N ASP A 200 -5.95 16.53 -11.19
CA ASP A 200 -6.09 18.00 -11.26
C ASP A 200 -7.51 18.52 -11.04
N ARG A 201 -8.46 17.62 -10.83
CA ARG A 201 -9.86 17.95 -10.53
C ARG A 201 -10.16 17.41 -9.15
N THR A 202 -10.87 16.30 -9.10
CA THR A 202 -11.05 15.46 -7.92
C THR A 202 -11.46 14.09 -8.44
N GLY A 203 -10.68 13.06 -8.09
CA GLY A 203 -11.05 11.67 -8.30
C GLY A 203 -11.83 11.14 -7.09
N ALA A 204 -12.53 10.03 -7.27
CA ALA A 204 -13.10 9.27 -6.18
C ALA A 204 -13.25 7.82 -6.61
N ILE A 205 -12.92 6.89 -5.71
CA ILE A 205 -13.14 5.48 -6.00
C ILE A 205 -14.61 5.12 -5.83
N ALA A 206 -15.10 4.25 -6.71
CA ALA A 206 -16.42 3.62 -6.63
C ALA A 206 -16.39 2.33 -5.78
N GLU A 207 -17.57 1.82 -5.41
CA GLU A 207 -17.72 0.57 -4.65
C GLU A 207 -16.92 -0.61 -5.24
N ARG A 208 -16.92 -0.77 -6.58
CA ARG A 208 -16.13 -1.83 -7.23
C ARG A 208 -14.66 -1.80 -6.83
N HIS A 209 -14.05 -0.63 -6.70
CA HIS A 209 -12.65 -0.49 -6.28
C HIS A 209 -12.42 -1.04 -4.86
N VAL A 210 -13.36 -0.84 -3.96
CA VAL A 210 -13.30 -1.39 -2.59
C VAL A 210 -13.31 -2.91 -2.62
N HIS A 211 -14.16 -3.50 -3.47
CA HIS A 211 -14.20 -4.95 -3.65
C HIS A 211 -12.88 -5.48 -4.24
N LEU A 212 -12.30 -4.79 -5.24
CA LEU A 212 -11.00 -5.16 -5.82
C LEU A 212 -9.87 -5.08 -4.78
N LEU A 213 -9.85 -4.03 -3.96
CA LEU A 213 -8.88 -3.82 -2.89
C LEU A 213 -8.86 -5.01 -1.91
N TRP A 214 -10.04 -5.47 -1.46
CA TRP A 214 -10.15 -6.62 -0.57
C TRP A 214 -9.63 -7.91 -1.18
N ASN A 215 -9.71 -8.00 -2.51
CA ASN A 215 -9.35 -9.18 -3.27
C ASN A 215 -7.94 -9.13 -3.87
N TRP A 216 -7.13 -8.10 -3.59
CA TRP A 216 -5.76 -8.00 -4.11
C TRP A 216 -4.91 -9.25 -3.78
N LYS A 217 -4.97 -9.73 -2.52
CA LYS A 217 -4.32 -10.98 -2.10
C LYS A 217 -4.85 -12.19 -2.87
N HIS A 218 -6.17 -12.30 -3.02
CA HIS A 218 -6.81 -13.43 -3.70
C HIS A 218 -6.46 -13.47 -5.20
N MET A 219 -6.50 -12.33 -5.89
CA MET A 219 -6.09 -12.18 -7.28
C MET A 219 -4.62 -12.52 -7.47
N SER A 220 -3.73 -11.95 -6.64
CA SER A 220 -2.29 -12.24 -6.71
C SER A 220 -2.01 -13.73 -6.54
N HIS A 221 -2.64 -14.36 -5.55
CA HIS A 221 -2.45 -15.78 -5.28
C HIS A 221 -3.04 -16.68 -6.37
N ALA A 222 -4.17 -16.29 -6.98
CA ALA A 222 -4.76 -17.01 -8.11
C ALA A 222 -3.81 -17.00 -9.32
N VAL A 223 -3.28 -15.82 -9.67
CA VAL A 223 -2.31 -15.66 -10.77
C VAL A 223 -1.05 -16.50 -10.52
N LEU A 224 -0.42 -16.34 -9.36
CA LEU A 224 0.83 -17.05 -9.06
C LEU A 224 0.65 -18.56 -9.07
N ARG A 225 -0.47 -19.09 -8.53
CA ARG A 225 -0.74 -20.52 -8.56
C ARG A 225 -1.01 -21.05 -9.96
N ALA A 226 -1.85 -20.37 -10.74
CA ALA A 226 -2.18 -20.78 -12.11
C ALA A 226 -0.94 -20.86 -13.02
N LEU A 227 0.12 -20.14 -12.68
CA LEU A 227 1.40 -20.14 -13.40
C LEU A 227 2.48 -21.03 -12.76
N GLY A 228 2.15 -21.80 -11.71
CA GLY A 228 3.12 -22.64 -11.00
C GLY A 228 4.17 -21.86 -10.17
N LEU A 229 3.91 -20.58 -9.87
CA LEU A 229 4.79 -19.68 -9.12
C LEU A 229 4.35 -19.47 -7.65
N GLY A 230 3.21 -20.05 -7.26
CA GLY A 230 2.66 -20.00 -5.92
C GLY A 230 3.43 -20.86 -4.90
N PRO A 231 3.07 -20.78 -3.60
CA PRO A 231 3.65 -21.65 -2.58
C PRO A 231 3.39 -23.12 -2.93
N VAL A 232 4.42 -23.96 -2.81
CA VAL A 232 4.31 -25.42 -2.96
C VAL A 232 3.64 -25.98 -1.71
N GLU A 233 2.34 -25.74 -1.55
CA GLU A 233 1.53 -26.56 -0.65
C GLU A 233 1.32 -27.91 -1.35
N HIS A 234 1.38 -29.00 -0.58
CA HIS A 234 1.33 -30.36 -1.11
C HIS A 234 0.24 -30.48 -2.18
N VAL A 235 0.66 -30.80 -3.41
CA VAL A 235 -0.20 -31.03 -4.56
C VAL A 235 -1.13 -32.19 -4.18
N ARG A 236 -2.28 -31.86 -3.59
CA ARG A 236 -3.42 -32.76 -3.53
C ARG A 236 -4.08 -32.68 -4.88
N GLU A 237 -4.17 -33.85 -5.50
CA GLU A 237 -4.72 -34.13 -6.82
C GLU A 237 -5.98 -33.31 -7.12
N LEU A 238 -6.02 -32.75 -8.33
CA LEU A 238 -6.97 -31.78 -8.91
C LEU A 238 -6.67 -30.33 -8.51
N ASP A 239 -6.11 -29.55 -9.44
CA ASP A 239 -6.03 -28.10 -9.33
C ASP A 239 -7.42 -27.56 -8.92
N PRO A 240 -7.55 -26.88 -7.76
CA PRO A 240 -8.84 -26.36 -7.36
C PRO A 240 -9.30 -25.29 -8.36
N PRO A 241 -10.61 -25.16 -8.60
CA PRO A 241 -11.14 -24.16 -9.52
C PRO A 241 -10.72 -22.74 -9.11
N TRP A 242 -10.74 -21.82 -10.08
CA TRP A 242 -10.52 -20.39 -9.85
C TRP A 242 -11.29 -19.91 -8.59
N PRO A 243 -10.70 -19.08 -7.71
CA PRO A 243 -11.31 -18.78 -6.41
C PRO A 243 -12.73 -18.23 -6.53
N GLN A 244 -13.67 -18.80 -5.75
CA GLN A 244 -15.08 -18.46 -5.82
C GLN A 244 -15.35 -17.00 -5.41
N GLU A 245 -14.53 -16.45 -4.51
CA GLU A 245 -14.61 -15.06 -4.09
C GLU A 245 -14.38 -14.08 -5.26
N LEU A 246 -13.55 -14.47 -6.24
CA LEU A 246 -13.29 -13.66 -7.43
C LEU A 246 -14.40 -13.77 -8.47
N LEU A 247 -15.23 -14.81 -8.41
CA LEU A 247 -16.39 -15.01 -9.29
C LEU A 247 -17.62 -14.23 -8.83
N ALA A 248 -17.59 -13.64 -7.63
CA ALA A 248 -18.69 -12.84 -7.12
C ALA A 248 -19.01 -11.68 -8.10
N PRO A 249 -20.29 -11.33 -8.34
CA PRO A 249 -20.67 -10.32 -9.34
C PRO A 249 -20.02 -8.94 -9.16
N GLN A 250 -19.64 -8.60 -7.92
CA GLN A 250 -18.98 -7.33 -7.59
C GLN A 250 -17.53 -7.27 -8.07
N ILE A 251 -16.89 -8.42 -8.28
CA ILE A 251 -15.50 -8.58 -8.71
C ILE A 251 -15.44 -8.99 -10.19
N ASP A 252 -16.12 -10.10 -10.50
CA ASP A 252 -16.22 -10.76 -11.81
C ASP A 252 -14.87 -11.02 -12.51
N VAL A 253 -13.89 -11.49 -11.75
CA VAL A 253 -12.57 -11.88 -12.24
C VAL A 253 -12.53 -13.39 -12.34
N ARG A 254 -12.46 -13.92 -13.56
CA ARG A 254 -12.64 -15.35 -13.88
C ARG A 254 -11.38 -16.04 -14.40
N ASN A 255 -10.32 -15.29 -14.69
CA ASN A 255 -9.08 -15.83 -15.23
C ASN A 255 -7.87 -14.92 -14.94
N VAL A 256 -6.67 -15.45 -15.23
CA VAL A 256 -5.38 -14.77 -15.06
C VAL A 256 -5.33 -13.44 -15.81
N GLY A 257 -5.80 -13.39 -17.05
CA GLY A 257 -5.81 -12.17 -17.85
C GLY A 257 -6.58 -11.04 -17.19
N GLN A 258 -7.81 -11.32 -16.74
CA GLN A 258 -8.64 -10.34 -16.04
C GLN A 258 -8.01 -9.89 -14.72
N ALA A 259 -7.36 -10.79 -13.98
CA ALA A 259 -6.65 -10.42 -12.76
C ALA A 259 -5.46 -9.48 -13.04
N LEU A 260 -4.69 -9.74 -14.11
CA LEU A 260 -3.57 -8.90 -14.53
C LEU A 260 -4.00 -7.55 -15.12
N HIS A 261 -5.23 -7.42 -15.64
CA HIS A 261 -5.80 -6.11 -15.98
C HIS A 261 -6.11 -5.25 -14.75
N ILE A 262 -6.09 -5.84 -13.55
CA ILE A 262 -6.43 -5.17 -12.30
C ILE A 262 -5.20 -4.98 -11.41
N VAL A 263 -4.39 -6.03 -11.24
CA VAL A 263 -3.27 -6.08 -10.30
C VAL A 263 -1.98 -5.78 -11.04
N GLN A 264 -1.27 -4.73 -10.64
CA GLN A 264 0.04 -4.37 -11.18
C GLN A 264 1.20 -4.99 -10.38
N LEU A 265 1.09 -5.00 -9.05
CA LEU A 265 2.08 -5.60 -8.15
C LEU A 265 1.47 -6.83 -7.50
N LEU A 266 2.04 -8.00 -7.77
CA LEU A 266 1.56 -9.28 -7.25
C LEU A 266 2.10 -9.53 -5.84
N LEU A 267 1.21 -9.76 -4.89
CA LEU A 267 1.58 -10.13 -3.53
C LEU A 267 2.17 -11.55 -3.48
N ASN A 268 3.41 -11.66 -2.99
CA ASN A 268 4.08 -12.93 -2.74
C ASN A 268 3.80 -13.43 -1.31
N TRP A 269 2.58 -13.91 -1.11
CA TRP A 269 2.12 -14.46 0.17
C TRP A 269 2.64 -15.89 0.37
N PRO A 270 3.33 -16.20 1.49
CA PRO A 270 3.99 -17.51 1.68
C PRO A 270 3.07 -18.72 1.91
N GLY A 271 1.76 -18.53 2.07
CA GLY A 271 0.84 -19.59 2.50
C GLY A 271 0.93 -19.83 4.02
N ARG A 272 -0.23 -19.90 4.68
CA ARG A 272 -0.46 -19.91 6.16
C ARG A 272 0.08 -18.71 6.95
N GLY A 273 -0.81 -18.10 7.74
CA GLY A 273 -0.54 -16.95 8.60
C GLY A 273 -1.85 -16.21 8.90
N HIS A 274 -2.74 -16.87 9.65
CA HIS A 274 -3.76 -16.23 10.47
C HIS A 274 -3.36 -16.47 11.93
#